data_AF-A0A5K0ZV35-F1
#
_entry.id   AF-A0A5K0ZV35-F1
#
_cell.length_a   1.000
_cell.length_b   1.000
_cell.length_c   1.000
_cell.angle_alpha   90.00
_cell.angle_beta   90.00
_cell.angle_gamma   90.00
#
_symmetry.space_group_name_H-M   'P 1'
#
loop_
_entity.id
_entity.type
_entity.pdbx_description
1 polymer ?
#
loop_
_entity_poly.entity_id
_entity_poly.type
_entity_poly.pdbx_seq_one_letter_code
_entity_poly.pdbx_strand_id
1 'polypeptide(L)'
;GMENIEAIQLFCESLGAVVVDAETFAAMPQLRMLKLGEVTIEGEYEHFPRTLKWLEWRAKDLDSLSGALHLENLVILDLSGSSLTQLWKPARFCTNQGKRK
;
A
#
# COMPACT_ATOMS: atom_id res chain seq x y z
N GLY A 1 1.21 20.74 -10.19
CA GLY A 1 0.19 20.32 -11.18
C GLY A 1 -0.46 18.98 -10.87
N MET A 2 -0.21 18.35 -9.72
CA MET A 2 -0.87 17.08 -9.30
C MET A 2 -1.79 17.27 -8.09
N GLU A 3 -1.90 18.52 -7.59
CA GLU A 3 -2.60 18.91 -6.37
C GLU A 3 -4.10 18.62 -6.36
N ASN A 4 -4.74 18.52 -7.53
CA ASN A 4 -6.18 18.28 -7.66
C ASN A 4 -6.52 16.84 -8.08
N ILE A 5 -5.52 15.95 -8.16
CA ILE A 5 -5.78 14.56 -8.53
C ILE A 5 -6.45 13.85 -7.35
N GLU A 6 -7.69 13.42 -7.55
CA GLU A 6 -8.48 12.73 -6.53
C GLU A 6 -8.56 11.20 -6.73
N ALA A 7 -8.32 10.73 -7.94
CA ALA A 7 -8.49 9.33 -8.30
C ALA A 7 -7.44 8.88 -9.30
N ILE A 8 -6.84 7.73 -9.03
CA ILE A 8 -5.92 7.05 -9.94
C ILE A 8 -6.31 5.60 -10.09
N GLN A 9 -6.25 5.14 -11.32
CA GLN A 9 -6.44 3.76 -11.70
C GLN A 9 -5.27 3.33 -12.60
N LEU A 10 -4.48 2.38 -12.11
CA LEU A 10 -3.33 1.81 -12.83
C LEU A 10 -3.59 0.32 -13.06
N PHE A 11 -3.69 -0.06 -14.33
CA PHE A 11 -3.91 -1.42 -14.77
C PHE A 11 -2.93 -1.72 -15.88
N CYS A 12 -2.12 -2.76 -15.71
CA CYS A 12 -1.18 -3.18 -16.74
C CYS A 12 -1.30 -4.67 -16.98
N GLU A 13 -1.86 -5.07 -18.12
CA GLU A 13 -1.97 -6.49 -18.51
C GLU A 13 -0.73 -6.98 -19.30
N SER A 14 0.37 -6.23 -19.26
CA SER A 14 1.56 -6.55 -20.05
C SER A 14 2.42 -7.62 -19.39
N LEU A 15 3.15 -8.40 -20.19
CA LEU A 15 4.07 -9.47 -19.72
C LEU A 15 5.23 -8.98 -18.82
N GLY A 16 5.38 -7.67 -18.60
CA GLY A 16 6.41 -7.09 -17.74
C GLY A 16 5.82 -6.42 -16.50
N ALA A 17 6.51 -6.54 -15.36
CA ALA A 17 6.13 -5.87 -14.13
C ALA A 17 6.21 -4.34 -14.31
N VAL A 18 5.08 -3.65 -14.15
CA VAL A 18 5.08 -2.20 -13.99
C VAL A 18 5.37 -1.89 -12.54
N VAL A 19 6.49 -1.22 -12.31
CA VAL A 19 6.92 -0.77 -10.99
C VAL A 19 6.62 0.72 -10.86
N VAL A 20 5.98 1.09 -9.76
CA VAL A 20 5.69 2.49 -9.40
C VAL A 20 6.27 2.76 -8.02
N ASP A 21 7.00 3.87 -7.90
CA ASP A 21 7.50 4.33 -6.60
C ASP A 21 6.35 4.99 -5.81
N ALA A 22 6.16 4.56 -4.57
CA ALA A 22 5.20 5.11 -3.63
C ALA A 22 5.39 6.62 -3.41
N GLU A 23 6.62 7.14 -3.51
CA GLU A 23 6.93 8.57 -3.38
C GLU A 23 6.16 9.42 -4.41
N THR A 24 5.80 8.85 -5.57
CA THR A 24 4.97 9.51 -6.58
C THR A 24 3.65 10.01 -6.01
N PHE A 25 3.05 9.27 -5.07
CA PHE A 25 1.77 9.63 -4.49
C PHE A 25 1.87 10.75 -3.45
N ALA A 26 3.05 11.02 -2.88
CA ALA A 26 3.25 12.08 -1.89
C ALA A 26 2.92 13.49 -2.46
N ALA A 27 3.09 13.67 -3.77
CA ALA A 27 2.77 14.91 -4.48
C ALA A 27 1.28 15.02 -4.89
N MET A 28 0.42 14.09 -4.45
CA MET A 28 -1.02 14.05 -4.76
C MET A 28 -1.87 14.17 -3.48
N PRO A 29 -1.88 15.34 -2.83
CA PRO A 29 -2.47 15.52 -1.50
C PRO A 29 -3.99 15.35 -1.45
N GLN A 30 -4.69 15.36 -2.59
CA GLN A 30 -6.14 15.17 -2.66
C GLN A 30 -6.53 13.75 -3.11
N LEU A 31 -5.57 12.83 -3.28
CA LEU A 31 -5.87 11.49 -3.75
C LEU A 31 -6.72 10.74 -2.73
N ARG A 32 -7.88 10.25 -3.17
CA ARG A 32 -8.89 9.57 -2.37
C ARG A 32 -9.15 8.15 -2.85
N MET A 33 -8.92 7.87 -4.12
CA MET A 33 -9.08 6.53 -4.69
C MET A 33 -7.80 6.12 -5.43
N LEU A 34 -7.30 4.94 -5.08
CA LEU A 34 -6.17 4.31 -5.76
C LEU A 34 -6.52 2.86 -6.07
N LYS A 35 -6.50 2.51 -7.37
CA LYS A 35 -6.72 1.16 -7.86
C LYS A 35 -5.48 0.67 -8.61
N LEU A 36 -4.96 -0.47 -8.18
CA LEU A 36 -3.71 -1.06 -8.66
C LEU A 36 -3.98 -2.49 -9.12
N GLY A 37 -3.88 -2.74 -10.41
CA GLY A 37 -3.99 -4.07 -11.02
C GLY A 37 -2.71 -4.45 -11.74
N GLU A 38 -2.08 -5.54 -11.31
CA GLU A 38 -0.83 -6.05 -11.91
C GLU A 38 0.33 -5.03 -11.90
N VAL A 39 0.36 -4.19 -10.85
CA VAL A 39 1.40 -3.18 -10.61
C VAL A 39 2.09 -3.46 -9.27
N THR A 40 3.42 -3.44 -9.28
CA THR A 40 4.27 -3.49 -8.09
C THR A 40 4.50 -2.09 -7.56
N ILE A 41 4.31 -1.88 -6.26
CA ILE A 41 4.67 -0.62 -5.59
C ILE A 41 5.95 -0.83 -4.81
N GLU A 42 6.96 -0.03 -5.13
CA GLU A 42 8.23 0.03 -4.41
C GLU A 42 8.29 1.28 -3.51
N GLY A 43 9.24 1.28 -2.58
CA GLY A 43 9.42 2.37 -1.63
C GLY A 43 8.54 2.26 -0.38
N GLU A 44 8.60 3.31 0.42
CA GLU A 44 7.99 3.39 1.74
C GLU A 44 6.50 3.76 1.63
N TYR A 45 5.64 3.02 2.31
CA TYR A 45 4.17 3.17 2.19
C TYR A 45 3.63 4.40 2.95
N GLU A 46 4.47 5.08 3.74
CA GLU A 46 4.23 6.38 4.36
C GLU A 46 3.90 7.46 3.32
N HIS A 47 4.36 7.30 2.08
CA HIS A 47 4.09 8.24 1.00
C HIS A 47 2.65 8.17 0.46
N PHE A 48 1.86 7.17 0.89
CA PHE A 48 0.46 7.11 0.53
C PHE A 48 -0.31 8.29 1.17
N PRO A 49 -1.10 9.04 0.39
CA PRO A 49 -1.84 10.19 0.88
C PRO A 49 -2.79 9.79 2.01
N ARG A 50 -2.72 10.51 3.13
CA ARG A 50 -3.63 10.29 4.27
C ARG A 50 -5.10 10.52 3.91
N THR A 51 -5.38 11.20 2.82
CA THR A 51 -6.73 11.42 2.27
C THR A 51 -7.34 10.19 1.61
N LEU A 52 -6.56 9.12 1.42
CA LEU A 52 -7.01 7.92 0.72
C LEU A 52 -8.18 7.27 1.46
N LYS A 53 -9.27 7.03 0.70
CA LYS A 53 -10.52 6.43 1.17
C LYS A 53 -10.77 5.05 0.55
N TRP A 54 -10.22 4.79 -0.63
CA TRP A 54 -10.38 3.53 -1.32
C TRP A 54 -9.03 3.08 -1.88
N LEU A 55 -8.60 1.90 -1.43
CA LEU A 55 -7.47 1.16 -1.96
C LEU A 55 -7.95 -0.18 -2.53
N GLU A 56 -7.81 -0.36 -3.84
CA GLU A 56 -7.95 -1.67 -4.50
C GLU A 56 -6.55 -2.09 -4.97
N TRP A 57 -6.04 -3.23 -4.51
CA TRP A 57 -4.66 -3.63 -4.79
C TRP A 57 -4.56 -5.13 -5.11
N ARG A 58 -4.37 -5.43 -6.40
CA ARG A 58 -4.33 -6.79 -6.97
C ARG A 58 -2.92 -7.14 -7.47
N ALA A 59 -1.91 -6.93 -6.64
CA ALA A 59 -0.52 -7.26 -6.95
C ALA A 59 -0.21 -8.75 -6.73
N LYS A 60 0.60 -9.34 -7.62
CA LYS A 60 0.97 -10.76 -7.61
C LYS A 60 2.18 -11.10 -6.74
N ASP A 61 2.84 -10.07 -6.26
CA ASP A 61 4.07 -10.07 -5.46
C ASP A 61 3.86 -9.36 -4.11
N LEU A 62 2.62 -9.07 -3.75
CA LEU A 62 2.29 -8.44 -2.47
C LEU A 62 2.20 -9.50 -1.38
N ASP A 63 3.29 -9.71 -0.64
CA ASP A 63 3.32 -10.70 0.45
C ASP A 63 2.61 -10.22 1.72
N SER A 64 2.77 -8.94 2.05
CA SER A 64 2.20 -8.29 3.25
C SER A 64 2.14 -6.77 3.10
N LEU A 65 1.22 -6.11 3.80
CA LEU A 65 1.22 -4.65 3.90
C LEU A 65 2.21 -4.19 4.97
N SER A 66 2.85 -3.06 4.71
CA SER A 66 3.62 -2.34 5.73
C SER A 66 2.67 -1.72 6.76
N GLY A 67 3.01 -1.83 8.04
CA GLY A 67 2.30 -1.13 9.12
C GLY A 67 2.43 0.40 9.05
N ALA A 68 3.30 0.90 8.16
CA ALA A 68 3.43 2.31 7.84
C ALA A 68 2.28 2.87 6.99
N LEU A 69 1.50 2.02 6.34
CA LEU A 69 0.41 2.44 5.48
C LEU A 69 -0.65 3.21 6.29
N HIS A 70 -0.93 4.44 5.91
CA HIS A 70 -1.91 5.29 6.58
C HIS A 70 -3.34 4.85 6.24
N LEU A 71 -3.95 4.07 7.13
CA LEU A 71 -5.30 3.53 6.96
C LEU A 71 -6.40 4.32 7.71
N GLU A 72 -6.03 5.41 8.37
CA GLU A 72 -6.90 6.21 9.27
C GLU A 72 -8.20 6.68 8.60
N ASN A 73 -8.15 7.03 7.31
CA ASN A 73 -9.30 7.52 6.54
C ASN A 73 -9.83 6.50 5.52
N LEU A 74 -9.30 5.27 5.52
CA LEU A 74 -9.66 4.26 4.55
C LEU A 74 -11.05 3.70 4.85
N VAL A 75 -11.93 3.73 3.85
CA VAL A 75 -13.30 3.21 3.91
C VAL A 75 -13.41 1.87 3.19
N ILE A 76 -12.69 1.72 2.07
CA ILE A 76 -12.68 0.51 1.27
C ILE A 76 -11.24 0.01 1.12
N LEU A 77 -11.01 -1.23 1.57
CA LEU A 77 -9.79 -1.98 1.34
C LEU A 77 -10.15 -3.26 0.58
N ASP A 78 -9.86 -3.29 -0.72
CA ASP A 78 -10.05 -4.45 -1.57
C ASP A 78 -8.70 -5.03 -1.99
N LEU A 79 -8.35 -6.15 -1.38
CA LEU A 79 -7.13 -6.92 -1.68
C LEU A 79 -7.43 -8.20 -2.45
N SER A 80 -8.65 -8.33 -2.99
CA SER A 80 -9.06 -9.52 -3.73
C SER A 80 -8.19 -9.70 -4.98
N GLY A 81 -7.76 -10.94 -5.25
CA GLY A 81 -6.91 -11.24 -6.40
C GLY A 81 -5.42 -10.89 -6.23
N SER A 82 -5.01 -10.36 -5.07
CA SER A 82 -3.60 -10.27 -4.67
C SER A 82 -3.03 -11.64 -4.25
N SER A 83 -1.70 -11.74 -4.16
CA SER A 83 -0.99 -12.90 -3.61
C SER A 83 -0.83 -12.86 -2.08
N LEU A 84 -1.51 -11.93 -1.40
CA LEU A 84 -1.28 -11.63 0.01
C LEU A 84 -1.62 -12.82 0.91
N THR A 85 -0.63 -13.28 1.67
CA THR A 85 -0.78 -14.39 2.61
C THR A 85 -0.90 -13.93 4.06
N GLN A 86 -0.39 -12.73 4.38
CA GLN A 86 -0.48 -12.12 5.69
C GLN A 86 -0.77 -10.63 5.55
N LEU A 87 -1.69 -10.10 6.36
CA LEU A 87 -2.10 -8.69 6.23
C LEU A 87 -0.99 -7.72 6.66
N TRP A 88 -0.30 -8.01 7.76
CA TRP A 88 0.76 -7.16 8.30
C TRP A 88 2.00 -7.99 8.59
N LYS A 89 3.20 -7.41 8.42
CA LYS A 89 4.42 -8.03 8.96
C LYS A 89 4.30 -8.14 10.49
N PRO A 90 4.56 -9.32 11.09
CA PRO A 90 4.53 -9.48 12.53
C PRO A 90 5.50 -8.49 13.18
N ALA A 91 5.01 -7.66 14.10
CA ALA A 91 5.89 -6.89 14.96
C ALA A 91 6.80 -7.88 15.70
N ARG A 92 8.12 -7.70 15.61
CA ARG A 92 9.06 -8.51 16.41
C ARG A 92 8.83 -8.15 17.88
N PHE A 93 8.00 -8.93 18.56
CA PHE A 93 7.88 -8.83 20.01
C PHE A 93 9.24 -9.21 20.59
N CYS A 94 9.98 -8.23 21.11
CA CYS A 94 11.15 -8.49 21.93
C CYS A 94 10.67 -9.20 23.20
N THR A 95 10.79 -10.53 23.23
CA THR A 95 10.59 -11.28 24.46
C THR A 95 11.79 -11.03 25.37
N ASN A 96 11.60 -10.18 26.36
CA ASN A 96 12.55 -10.03 27.47
C ASN A 96 12.53 -11.31 28.30
N GLN A 97 13.25 -12.34 27.86
CA GLN A 97 13.50 -13.51 28.69
C GLN A 97 14.54 -13.15 29.77
N GLY A 98 14.02 -12.76 30.93
CA GLY A 98 14.50 -13.17 32.25
C GLY A 98 15.95 -12.86 32.65
N LYS A 99 16.14 -11.76 33.38
CA LYS A 99 17.03 -11.78 34.56
C LYS A 99 16.17 -12.12 35.78
N ARG A 100 16.04 -13.41 36.11
CA ARG A 100 15.62 -13.82 37.44
C ARG A 100 16.84 -13.71 38.36
N LYS A 101 16.64 -13.04 39.50
CA LYS A 101 17.60 -12.86 40.59
C LYS A 101 18.09 -14.19 41.15
#